data_AF-A0A530R329-F1
#
_entry.id   AF-A0A530R329-F1
#
_cell.length_a   1.000
_cell.length_b   1.000
_cell.length_c   1.000
_cell.angle_alpha   90.00
_cell.angle_beta   90.00
_cell.angle_gamma   90.00
#
_symmetry.space_group_name_H-M   'P 1'
#
loop_
_entity.id
_entity.type
_entity.pdbx_description
1 polymer ?
#
loop_
_entity_poly.entity_id
_entity_poly.type
_entity_poly.pdbx_seq_one_letter_code
_entity_poly.pdbx_strand_id
1 'polypeptide(L)'
;HDIWLKMLMDYGWLGFVSFLTLTCWTIAAGFRILLRDRPWQPYLLCAYVAFVGNIGLGTFIDIDHWRHVYLLLGLIWGAIALEYRHQRQFRPVALAAPAA
;
A
#
# COMPACT_ATOMS: atom_id res chain seq x y z
N HIS A 1 -8.65 20.99 -11.17
CA HIS A 1 -8.34 19.69 -11.80
C HIS A 1 -7.46 18.90 -10.84
N ASP A 2 -8.00 18.58 -9.68
CA ASP A 2 -7.38 17.66 -8.72
C ASP A 2 -8.01 16.27 -8.86
N ILE A 3 -7.31 15.27 -8.31
CA ILE A 3 -7.75 13.88 -8.39
C ILE A 3 -9.09 13.64 -7.69
N TRP A 4 -9.40 14.38 -6.62
CA TRP A 4 -10.56 14.12 -5.77
C TRP A 4 -11.85 14.48 -6.49
N LEU A 5 -11.89 15.67 -7.09
CA LEU A 5 -13.04 16.09 -7.88
C LEU A 5 -13.20 15.23 -9.13
N LYS A 6 -12.09 14.84 -9.77
CA LYS A 6 -12.12 13.96 -10.95
C LYS A 6 -12.67 12.57 -10.63
N MET A 7 -12.21 11.96 -9.55
CA MET A 7 -12.71 10.65 -9.11
C MET A 7 -14.21 10.66 -8.84
N LEU A 8 -14.74 11.78 -8.33
CA LEU A 8 -16.17 11.94 -8.09
C LEU A 8 -16.98 12.19 -9.37
N MET A 9 -16.48 13.05 -10.27
CA MET A 9 -17.21 13.46 -11.47
C MET A 9 -17.16 12.41 -12.61
N ASP A 10 -16.00 11.81 -12.86
CA ASP A 10 -15.80 10.91 -14.00
C ASP A 10 -16.16 9.45 -13.66
N TYR A 11 -15.89 9.03 -12.42
CA TYR A 11 -16.07 7.65 -11.96
C TYR A 11 -17.22 7.50 -10.95
N GLY A 12 -17.90 8.60 -10.62
CA GLY A 12 -19.01 8.64 -9.69
C GLY A 12 -18.62 8.32 -8.25
N TRP A 13 -19.64 8.14 -7.41
CA TRP A 13 -19.45 7.83 -5.99
C TRP A 13 -18.68 6.54 -5.72
N LEU A 14 -18.91 5.50 -6.54
CA LEU A 14 -18.23 4.22 -6.36
C LEU A 14 -16.73 4.35 -6.64
N GLY A 15 -16.35 5.05 -7.71
CA GLY A 15 -14.95 5.31 -8.04
C GLY A 15 -14.26 6.12 -6.94
N PHE A 16 -14.91 7.20 -6.49
CA PHE A 16 -14.41 8.04 -5.40
C PHE A 16 -14.18 7.27 -4.10
N VAL A 17 -15.19 6.52 -3.63
CA VAL A 17 -15.08 5.74 -2.38
C VAL A 17 -14.03 4.64 -2.51
N SER A 18 -13.98 3.95 -3.66
CA SER A 18 -12.98 2.89 -3.89
C SER A 18 -11.56 3.46 -3.89
N PHE A 19 -11.34 4.60 -4.54
CA PHE A 19 -10.03 5.26 -4.57
C PHE A 19 -9.61 5.75 -3.19
N LEU A 20 -10.51 6.42 -2.46
CA LEU A 20 -10.24 6.93 -1.12
C LEU A 20 -9.93 5.80 -0.14
N THR A 21 -10.77 4.75 -0.12
CA THR A 21 -10.57 3.59 0.75
C THR A 21 -9.26 2.87 0.45
N LEU A 22 -8.94 2.62 -0.82
CA LEU A 22 -7.69 1.99 -1.23
C LEU A 22 -6.46 2.83 -0.85
N THR A 23 -6.54 4.15 -1.03
CA THR A 23 -5.46 5.08 -0.68
C THR A 23 -5.22 5.08 0.83
N CYS A 24 -6.27 5.30 1.63
CA CYS A 24 -6.16 5.29 3.09
C CYS A 24 -5.68 3.95 3.63
N TRP A 25 -6.19 2.83 3.07
CA TRP A 25 -5.74 1.49 3.44
C TRP A 25 -4.26 1.31 3.15
N THR A 26 -3.81 1.66 1.95
CA THR A 26 -2.41 1.49 1.53
C THR A 26 -1.47 2.28 2.43
N ILE A 27 -1.83 3.53 2.79
CA ILE A 27 -1.07 4.37 3.71
C ILE A 27 -1.01 3.71 5.10
N ALA A 28 -2.15 3.33 5.67
CA ALA A 28 -2.20 2.73 7.02
C ALA A 28 -1.46 1.39 7.11
N ALA A 29 -1.69 0.49 6.13
CA ALA A 29 -1.07 -0.83 6.09
C ALA A 29 0.43 -0.74 5.79
N GLY A 30 0.83 0.11 4.84
CA GLY A 30 2.23 0.35 4.51
C GLY A 30 3.00 0.92 5.69
N PHE A 31 2.45 1.92 6.39
CA PHE A 31 3.08 2.51 7.58
C PHE A 31 3.35 1.48 8.68
N ARG A 32 2.41 0.55 8.91
CA ARG A 32 2.54 -0.48 9.96
C ARG A 32 3.75 -1.40 9.78
N ILE A 33 4.17 -1.63 8.54
CA ILE A 33 5.30 -2.50 8.20
C ILE A 33 6.57 -1.73 7.81
N LEU A 34 6.47 -0.41 7.61
CA LEU A 34 7.55 0.48 7.14
C LEU A 34 8.79 0.47 8.04
N LEU A 35 8.58 0.41 9.36
CA LEU A 35 9.64 0.51 10.36
C LEU A 35 10.11 -0.86 10.89
N ARG A 36 9.78 -1.95 10.19
CA ARG A 36 10.25 -3.28 10.58
C ARG A 36 11.58 -3.58 9.93
N ASP A 37 12.54 -4.06 10.71
CA ASP A 37 13.85 -4.51 10.23
C ASP A 37 13.69 -5.77 9.35
N ARG A 38 13.60 -5.55 8.04
CA ARG A 38 13.42 -6.57 7.01
C ARG A 38 14.33 -6.28 5.82
N PRO A 39 14.83 -7.29 5.11
CA PRO A 39 15.70 -7.07 3.95
C PRO A 39 15.02 -6.27 2.82
N TRP A 40 13.69 -6.24 2.76
CA TRP A 40 12.94 -5.44 1.77
C TRP A 40 12.53 -4.04 2.24
N GLN A 41 12.85 -3.66 3.48
CA GLN A 41 12.52 -2.35 4.06
C GLN A 41 12.94 -1.15 3.20
N PRO A 42 14.15 -1.06 2.62
CA PRO A 42 14.54 0.11 1.83
C PRO A 42 13.68 0.28 0.57
N TYR A 43 13.31 -0.84 -0.08
CA TYR A 43 12.44 -0.79 -1.25
C TYR A 43 11.02 -0.34 -0.89
N LEU A 44 10.49 -0.85 0.23
CA LEU A 44 9.20 -0.42 0.75
C LEU A 44 9.22 1.07 1.12
N LEU A 45 10.29 1.55 1.75
CA LEU A 45 10.42 2.95 2.14
C LEU A 45 10.42 3.88 0.94
N CYS A 46 11.20 3.57 -0.09
CA CYS A 46 11.19 4.32 -1.35
C CYS A 46 9.80 4.31 -2.00
N ALA A 47 9.17 3.14 -2.12
CA ALA A 47 7.85 3.01 -2.72
C ALA A 47 6.78 3.78 -1.92
N TYR A 48 6.82 3.69 -0.59
CA TYR A 48 5.88 4.33 0.32
C TYR A 48 5.97 5.86 0.27
N VAL A 49 7.19 6.41 0.39
CA VAL A 49 7.39 7.87 0.33
C VAL A 49 7.00 8.41 -1.05
N ALA A 50 7.39 7.73 -2.13
CA ALA A 50 6.98 8.10 -3.47
C ALA A 50 5.45 8.06 -3.63
N PHE A 51 4.77 7.02 -3.14
CA PHE A 51 3.31 6.92 -3.19
C PHE A 51 2.62 8.06 -2.44
N VAL A 52 3.01 8.30 -1.18
CA VAL A 52 2.44 9.39 -0.36
C VAL A 52 2.68 10.75 -1.00
N GLY A 53 3.88 10.98 -1.54
CA GLY A 53 4.21 12.20 -2.29
C GLY A 53 3.31 12.39 -3.52
N ASN A 54 3.06 11.33 -4.29
CA ASN A 54 2.16 11.38 -5.44
C ASN A 54 0.71 11.66 -5.01
N ILE A 55 0.20 11.03 -3.92
CA ILE A 55 -1.15 11.32 -3.39
C ILE A 55 -1.26 12.77 -2.90
N GLY A 56 -0.23 13.29 -2.22
CA GLY A 56 -0.17 14.69 -1.82
C GLY A 56 -0.23 15.63 -3.02
N LEU A 57 0.53 15.32 -4.08
CA LEU A 57 0.49 16.04 -5.35
C LEU A 57 -0.88 15.91 -6.04
N GLY A 58 -1.55 14.77 -5.90
CA GLY A 58 -2.92 14.50 -6.35
C GLY A 58 -3.97 15.48 -5.81
N THR A 59 -3.68 16.13 -4.68
CA THR A 59 -4.55 17.18 -4.11
C THR A 59 -4.54 18.46 -4.96
N PHE A 60 -3.51 18.66 -5.79
CA PHE A 60 -3.36 19.85 -6.63
C PHE A 60 -3.51 19.56 -8.12
N ILE A 61 -3.03 18.40 -8.57
CA ILE A 61 -3.06 17.99 -9.98
C ILE A 61 -3.66 16.60 -10.14
N ASP A 62 -4.09 16.31 -11.35
CA ASP A 62 -4.58 15.00 -11.72
C ASP A 62 -3.43 14.01 -11.99
N ILE A 63 -3.49 12.85 -11.34
CA ILE A 63 -2.47 11.80 -11.37
C ILE A 63 -3.03 10.45 -11.86
N ASP A 64 -4.30 10.37 -12.27
CA ASP A 64 -4.96 9.10 -12.63
C ASP A 64 -4.30 8.40 -13.83
N HIS A 65 -3.71 9.14 -14.75
CA HIS A 65 -3.02 8.59 -15.93
C HIS A 65 -1.59 8.14 -15.64
N TRP A 66 -1.08 8.40 -14.44
CA TRP A 66 0.32 8.17 -14.11
C TRP A 66 0.54 6.70 -13.80
N ARG A 67 1.07 5.97 -14.79
CA ARG A 67 1.29 4.52 -14.70
C ARG A 67 2.11 4.11 -13.47
N HIS A 68 3.05 4.95 -13.04
CA HIS A 68 3.88 4.65 -11.87
C HIS A 68 3.11 4.68 -10.55
N VAL A 69 1.96 5.36 -10.44
CA VAL A 69 1.13 5.35 -9.22
C VAL A 69 0.61 3.93 -8.95
N TYR A 70 0.15 3.25 -9.99
CA TYR A 70 -0.30 1.85 -9.91
C TYR A 70 0.86 0.88 -9.62
N LEU A 71 2.05 1.15 -10.15
CA LEU A 71 3.25 0.38 -9.85
C LEU A 71 3.66 0.53 -8.37
N LEU A 72 3.65 1.75 -7.84
CA LEU A 72 3.96 2.04 -6.43
C LEU A 72 2.95 1.37 -5.50
N LEU A 73 1.65 1.44 -5.83
CA LEU A 73 0.61 0.71 -5.13
C LEU A 73 0.91 -0.79 -5.12
N GLY A 74 1.23 -1.39 -6.28
CA GLY A 74 1.59 -2.79 -6.40
C GLY A 74 2.82 -3.18 -5.57
N LEU A 75 3.85 -2.34 -5.50
CA LEU A 75 5.04 -2.56 -4.67
C LEU A 75 4.71 -2.58 -3.18
N ILE A 76 3.89 -1.65 -2.70
CA ILE A 76 3.48 -1.58 -1.29
C ILE A 76 2.66 -2.81 -0.92
N TRP A 77 1.65 -3.16 -1.72
CA TRP A 77 0.84 -4.36 -1.49
C TRP A 77 1.65 -5.66 -1.63
N GLY A 78 2.63 -5.70 -2.54
CA GLY A 78 3.59 -6.78 -2.66
C GLY A 78 4.44 -6.95 -1.40
N ALA A 79 4.93 -5.85 -0.81
CA ALA A 79 5.66 -5.88 0.45
C ALA A 79 4.77 -6.34 1.63
N ILE A 80 3.49 -5.94 1.66
CA ILE A 80 2.51 -6.43 2.65
C ILE A 80 2.31 -7.94 2.51
N ALA A 81 2.13 -8.44 1.30
CA ALA A 81 2.00 -9.87 1.02
C ALA A 81 3.28 -10.65 1.40
N LEU A 82 4.45 -10.05 1.14
CA LEU A 82 5.74 -10.62 1.51
C LEU A 82 5.90 -10.73 3.03
N GLU A 83 5.56 -9.69 3.78
CA GLU A 83 5.56 -9.73 5.25
C GLU A 83 4.57 -10.77 5.78
N TYR A 84 3.38 -10.87 5.18
CA TYR A 84 2.40 -11.88 5.56
C TYR A 84 2.92 -13.32 5.34
N ARG A 85 3.56 -13.56 4.20
CA ARG A 85 4.23 -14.85 3.91
C ARG A 85 5.37 -15.12 4.88
N HIS A 86 6.20 -14.12 5.16
CA HIS A 86 7.30 -14.21 6.11
C HIS A 86 6.77 -14.65 7.47
N GLN A 87 5.76 -13.96 8.03
CA GLN A 87 5.16 -14.32 9.32
C GLN A 87 4.59 -15.75 9.37
N ARG A 88 3.97 -16.22 8.28
CA ARG A 88 3.50 -17.61 8.18
C ARG A 88 4.65 -18.62 8.21
N GLN A 89 5.79 -18.31 7.59
CA GLN A 89 6.98 -19.17 7.57
C GLN A 89 7.69 -19.26 8.93
N PHE A 90 7.51 -18.30 9.84
CA PHE A 90 7.98 -18.38 11.24
C PHE A 90 6.97 -19.01 12.20
N ARG A 91 5.76 -19.33 11.72
CA ARG A 91 4.75 -20.11 12.45
C ARG A 91 4.74 -21.65 12.26
N PRO A 92 5.85 -22.41 12.04
CA PRO A 92 5.78 -23.89 11.96
C PRO A 92 6.38 -24.69 13.15
N VAL A 93 6.85 -24.09 14.25
CA VAL A 93 7.53 -24.87 15.32
C VAL A 93 6.78 -24.93 16.66
N ALA A 94 5.93 -23.96 16.99
CA ALA A 94 5.29 -23.90 18.31
C ALA A 94 4.18 -24.95 18.56
N LEU A 95 3.65 -25.59 17.52
CA LEU A 95 2.54 -26.57 17.63
C LEU A 95 2.99 -28.04 17.45
N ALA A 96 4.28 -28.28 17.21
CA ALA A 96 4.82 -29.62 16.98
C ALA A 96 5.60 -30.20 18.18
N ALA A 97 5.47 -29.60 19.38
CA ALA A 97 5.98 -30.22 20.59
C ALA A 97 5.05 -31.40 20.96
N PRO A 98 5.54 -32.65 20.96
CA PRO A 98 4.73 -33.79 21.38
C PRO A 98 4.42 -33.66 22.87
N ALA A 99 3.14 -33.72 23.22
CA ALA A 99 2.74 -34.02 24.59
C ALA A 99 3.21 -35.46 24.88
N ALA A 100 4.31 -35.57 25.62
CA ALA A 100 4.81 -36.81 26.18
C ALA A 100 3.91 -37.29 27.33
#